data_AF-A0A5E7HAX0-F1
#
_entry.id   AF-A0A5E7HAX0-F1
#
_cell.length_a   1.000
_cell.length_b   1.000
_cell.length_c   1.000
_cell.angle_alpha   90.00
_cell.angle_beta   90.00
_cell.angle_gamma   90.00
#
_symmetry.space_group_name_H-M   'P 1'
#
loop_
_entity.id
_entity.type
_entity.pdbx_description
1 polymer ?
#
loop_
_entity_poly.entity_id
_entity_poly.type
_entity_poly.pdbx_seq_one_letter_code
_entity_poly.pdbx_strand_id
1 'polypeptide(L)' 'MTETNLILALQALDEAYVAFKKENEQLDQKIEQCLHAGGPWPTEADYRVWTDAADALRKAGQVHGEEVASSHGG' A
#
# COMPACT_ATOMS: atom_id res chain seq x y z
N MET A 1 -3.51 -17.92 -18.87
CA MET A 1 -2.43 -17.50 -17.96
C MET A 1 -1.95 -18.71 -17.18
N THR A 2 -0.65 -18.86 -16.96
CA THR A 2 -0.08 -19.93 -16.14
C THR A 2 -0.22 -19.58 -14.66
N GLU A 3 -0.38 -20.58 -13.78
CA GLU A 3 -0.42 -20.42 -12.31
C GLU A 3 0.68 -19.50 -11.76
N THR A 4 1.84 -19.44 -12.43
CA THR A 4 2.98 -18.60 -12.08
C THR A 4 2.66 -17.10 -12.08
N ASN A 5 1.84 -16.60 -13.01
CA ASN A 5 1.53 -15.16 -13.09
C ASN A 5 0.62 -14.71 -11.93
N LEU A 6 -0.34 -15.55 -11.54
CA LEU A 6 -1.25 -15.29 -10.43
C LEU A 6 -0.50 -15.28 -9.09
N ILE A 7 0.43 -16.22 -8.89
CA ILE A 7 1.27 -16.28 -7.67
C ILE A 7 2.11 -15.01 -7.53
N LEU A 8 2.72 -14.54 -8.62
CA LEU A 8 3.52 -13.31 -8.61
C LEU A 8 2.67 -12.06 -8.33
N ALA A 9 1.46 -11.98 -8.88
CA ALA A 9 0.55 -10.86 -8.63
C ALA A 9 0.09 -10.80 -7.16
N LEU A 10 -0.22 -11.96 -6.56
CA LEU A 10 -0.58 -12.05 -5.14
C LEU A 10 0.59 -11.68 -4.23
N GLN A 11 1.81 -12.14 -4.55
CA GLN A 11 3.01 -11.76 -3.80
C GLN A 11 3.27 -10.25 -3.86
N ALA A 12 3.16 -9.65 -5.05
CA ALA A 12 3.31 -8.20 -5.20
C ALA A 12 2.26 -7.41 -4.42
N LEU A 13 1.02 -7.92 -4.35
CA LEU A 13 -0.05 -7.31 -3.56
C LEU A 13 0.21 -7.41 -2.06
N ASP A 14 0.64 -8.57 -1.57
CA ASP A 14 1.00 -8.79 -0.16
C ASP A 14 2.17 -7.90 0.27
N GLU A 15 3.22 -7.80 -0.55
CA GLU A 15 4.36 -6.93 -0.28
C GLU A 15 3.96 -5.44 -0.24
N ALA A 16 3.14 -4.99 -1.20
CA ALA A 16 2.63 -3.62 -1.21
C ALA A 16 1.73 -3.33 0.00
N TYR A 17 0.94 -4.31 0.44
CA TYR A 17 0.08 -4.19 1.62
C TYR A 17 0.90 -4.09 2.92
N VAL A 18 1.94 -4.91 3.07
CA VAL A 18 2.85 -4.85 4.23
C VAL A 18 3.59 -3.52 4.27
N ALA A 19 4.08 -3.03 3.14
CA ALA A 19 4.74 -1.73 3.03
C ALA A 19 3.78 -0.59 3.42
N PHE A 20 2.57 -0.57 2.86
CA PHE A 20 1.55 0.43 3.20
C PHE A 20 1.23 0.42 4.70
N LYS A 21 1.00 -0.76 5.29
CA LYS A 21 0.68 -0.87 6.72
C LYS A 21 1.80 -0.30 7.60
N LYS A 22 3.06 -0.57 7.25
CA LYS A 22 4.22 -0.05 7.98
C LYS A 22 4.30 1.48 7.91
N GLU A 23 4.11 2.07 6.73
CA GLU A 23 4.16 3.53 6.57
C GLU A 23 2.94 4.21 7.23
N ASN A 24 1.77 3.57 7.21
CA ASN A 24 0.60 4.03 7.95
C ASN A 24 0.85 4.07 9.46
N GLU A 25 1.41 3.00 10.02
CA GLU A 25 1.75 2.96 11.46
C GLU A 25 2.78 4.02 11.85
N GLN A 26 3.78 4.28 11.00
CA GLN A 26 4.75 5.35 11.24
C GLN A 26 4.12 6.75 11.22
N LEU A 27 3.18 6.99 10.29
CA LEU A 27 2.47 8.26 10.22
C LEU A 27 1.56 8.45 11.44
N ASP A 28 0.84 7.41 11.85
CA ASP A 28 -0.01 7.41 13.05
C ASP A 28 0.83 7.70 14.30
N GLN A 29 1.98 7.02 14.48
CA GLN A 29 2.89 7.28 15.59
C GLN A 29 3.38 8.73 15.64
N LYS A 30 3.68 9.33 14.48
CA LYS A 30 4.07 10.75 14.40
C LYS A 30 2.93 11.67 14.81
N ILE A 31 1.71 11.41 14.35
CA ILE A 31 0.52 12.17 14.73
C ILE A 31 0.28 12.07 16.24
N GLU A 32 0.36 10.86 16.81
CA GLU A 32 0.23 10.65 18.26
C GLU A 32 1.31 11.42 19.05
N GLN A 33 2.57 11.39 18.60
CA GLN A 33 3.66 12.15 19.24
C GLN A 33 3.40 13.67 19.21
N CYS A 34 2.79 14.18 18.14
CA CYS A 34 2.39 15.60 18.06
C CYS A 34 1.32 15.92 19.11
N LEU A 35 0.32 15.06 19.23
CA LEU A 35 -0.83 15.25 20.12
C LEU A 35 -0.45 15.14 21.60
N HIS A 36 0.47 14.24 21.95
CA HIS A 36 0.80 13.94 23.35
C HIS A 36 2.00 14.71 23.90
N ALA A 37 2.98 15.06 23.07
CA ALA A 37 4.26 15.61 23.53
C ALA A 37 4.60 16.99 22.94
N GLY A 38 3.71 17.60 22.17
CA GLY A 38 4.05 18.80 21.39
C GLY A 38 5.15 18.52 20.36
N GLY A 39 5.26 17.27 19.91
CA GLY A 39 6.21 16.83 18.89
C GLY A 39 5.98 17.55 17.55
N PRO A 40 6.99 17.50 16.65
CA PRO A 40 6.89 18.17 15.36
C PRO A 40 5.79 17.54 14.52
N TRP A 41 4.87 18.37 14.03
CA TRP A 41 3.82 17.95 13.09
C TRP A 41 4.41 17.16 11.92
N PRO A 42 3.73 16.10 11.44
CA PRO A 42 4.18 15.37 10.28
C PRO A 42 4.34 16.32 9.10
N THR A 43 5.42 16.13 8.36
CA THR A 43 5.80 16.95 7.23
C THR A 43 5.22 16.40 5.94
N GLU A 44 5.26 17.20 4.87
CA GLU A 44 4.89 16.73 3.53
C GLU A 44 5.67 15.46 3.11
N ALA A 45 6.91 15.32 3.55
CA ALA A 45 7.71 14.12 3.27
C ALA A 45 7.10 12.86 3.91
N ASP A 46 6.55 12.97 5.13
CA ASP A 46 5.91 11.85 5.84
C ASP A 46 4.62 11.43 5.13
N TYR A 47 3.81 12.40 4.73
CA TYR A 47 2.59 12.14 3.96
C TYR A 47 2.88 11.60 2.56
N ARG A 48 3.98 12.02 1.95
CA ARG A 48 4.37 11.56 0.61
C ARG A 48 4.75 10.09 0.61
N VAL A 49 5.53 9.63 1.59
CA VAL A 49 5.89 8.20 1.72
C VAL A 49 4.62 7.35 1.93
N TRP A 50 3.70 7.80 2.77
CA TRP A 50 2.40 7.13 2.95
C TRP A 50 1.57 7.10 1.66
N THR A 51 1.51 8.22 0.93
CA THR A 51 0.75 8.35 -0.32
C THR A 51 1.34 7.47 -1.42
N ASP A 52 2.67 7.42 -1.54
CA ASP A 52 3.36 6.58 -2.52
C ASP A 52 3.10 5.09 -2.24
N ALA A 53 3.11 4.67 -0.97
CA ALA A 53 2.78 3.30 -0.58
C ALA A 53 1.30 2.95 -0.83
N ALA A 54 0.38 3.89 -0.57
CA ALA A 54 -1.04 3.73 -0.87
C ALA A 54 -1.31 3.60 -2.38
N ASP A 55 -0.62 4.39 -3.21
CA ASP A 55 -0.73 4.32 -4.65
C ASP A 55 -0.14 3.01 -5.22
N ALA A 56 0.97 2.53 -4.65
CA ALA A 56 1.54 1.24 -4.99
C ALA A 56 0.57 0.08 -4.68
N LEU A 57 -0.06 0.09 -3.49
CA LEU A 57 -1.08 -0.89 -3.12
C LEU A 57 -2.29 -0.83 -4.07
N ARG A 58 -2.77 0.37 -4.39
CA ARG A 58 -3.88 0.57 -5.34
C ARG A 58 -3.54 0.01 -6.72
N LYS A 59 -2.34 0.26 -7.24
CA LYS A 59 -1.89 -0.27 -8.54
C LYS A 59 -1.77 -1.79 -8.50
N ALA A 60 -1.19 -2.37 -7.45
CA ALA A 60 -1.11 -3.82 -7.29
C ALA A 60 -2.51 -4.47 -7.26
N GLY A 61 -3.47 -3.83 -6.57
CA GLY A 61 -4.86 -4.28 -6.51
C GLY A 61 -5.61 -4.15 -7.84
N GLN A 62 -5.33 -3.11 -8.64
CA GLN A 62 -5.91 -2.96 -9.99
C GLN A 62 -5.40 -4.01 -10.96
N VAL A 63 -4.10 -4.33 -10.93
CA VAL A 63 -3.52 -5.41 -11.75
C VAL A 63 -4.19 -6.74 -11.42
N HIS A 64 -4.39 -7.04 -10.13
CA HIS A 64 -5.14 -8.23 -9.72
C HIS A 64 -6.61 -8.19 -10.17
N GLY A 65 -7.32 -7.07 -9.97
CA GLY A 65 -8.74 -6.93 -10.32
C GLY A 65 -9.04 -7.01 -11.82
N GLU A 66 -8.19 -6.43 -12.67
CA GLU A 66 -8.32 -6.45 -14.13
C GLU A 66 -7.94 -7.82 -14.72
N GLU A 67 -7.00 -8.53 -14.08
CA GLU A 67 -6.60 -9.89 -14.43
C GLU A 67 -7.69 -10.92 -14.09
N VAL A 68 -8.36 -10.78 -12.94
CA VAL A 68 -9.51 -11.62 -12.55
C VAL A 68 -10.74 -11.37 -13.44
N ALA A 69 -10.99 -10.11 -13.84
CA ALA A 69 -12.07 -9.79 -14.77
C ALA A 69 -11.84 -10.35 -16.17
N SER A 70 -10.59 -10.38 -16.64
CA SER A 70 -10.21 -10.90 -17.96
C SER A 70 -10.18 -12.43 -18.05
N SER A 71 -10.23 -13.15 -16.93
CA SER A 71 -10.21 -14.62 -16.88
C SER A 71 -11.60 -15.27 -16.69
N HIS A 72 -12.67 -14.46 -16.63
CA HIS A 72 -14.06 -14.93 -16.48
C HIS A 72 -14.97 -14.65 -17.70
N GLY A 73 -14.41 -14.13 -18.80
CA GLY A 73 -15.12 -13.91 -20.07
C GLY A 73 -14.42 -14.60 -21.23
N GLY A 74 -14.80 -15.85 -21.49
CA GLY A 74 -14.33 -16.66 -22.63
C GLY A 74 -15.17 -17.92 -22.78
#